data_AF-A0A962D793-F1
#
_entry.id   AF-A0A962D793-F1
#
_cell.length_a   1.000
_cell.length_b   1.000
_cell.length_c   1.000
_cell.angle_alpha   90.00
_cell.angle_beta   90.00
_cell.angle_gamma   90.00
#
_symmetry.space_group_name_H-M   'P 1'
#
loop_
_entity.id
_entity.type
_entity.pdbx_description
1 polymer ?
#
loop_
_entity_poly.entity_id
_entity_poly.type
_entity_poly.pdbx_seq_one_letter_code
_entity_poly.pdbx_strand_id
1 'polypeptide(L)'
;MTARREHWQALLALDADTLTELAGAGLLRRGLKELEAGQVLPGEEDGQFEVDGQRVQLDPRGWAHARCSCPAPHWCKHRIAAILALQQQAEQAQPVAIAPVEVDSAEPDPVMANAIPTGSSAAPASDDSAAESALLAELAELDPLHCLRLAGSAARQRLPRLLAQIDGVRWVVRPGSLRIELDGLEQVVSYLRHGGWAGMHCEGSASSQAALKLAALWAFWRQNGRPLPDSQARPGDGAVASTEP
;
A
#
# COMPACT_ATOMS: atom_id res chain seq x y z
N MET A 1 4.24 -18.86 13.54
CA MET A 1 3.79 -17.46 13.73
C MET A 1 4.43 -16.53 12.70
N THR A 2 5.75 -16.61 12.47
CA THR A 2 6.48 -15.82 11.45
C THR A 2 5.95 -16.01 10.02
N ALA A 3 5.69 -17.26 9.60
CA ALA A 3 5.20 -17.56 8.25
C ALA A 3 3.83 -16.92 7.92
N ARG A 4 2.92 -16.78 8.90
CA ARG A 4 1.64 -16.08 8.68
C ARG A 4 1.87 -14.58 8.51
N ARG A 5 2.79 -14.01 9.29
CA ARG A 5 3.14 -12.58 9.19
C ARG A 5 3.80 -12.23 7.85
N GLU A 6 4.70 -13.07 7.37
CA GLU A 6 5.31 -12.95 6.05
C GLU A 6 4.27 -13.06 4.94
N HIS A 7 3.34 -14.02 5.06
CA HIS A 7 2.28 -14.22 4.07
C HIS A 7 1.36 -13.01 3.92
N TRP A 8 1.08 -12.29 5.01
CA TRP A 8 0.18 -11.14 5.05
C TRP A 8 0.90 -9.78 5.04
N GLN A 9 2.22 -9.76 4.78
CA GLN A 9 3.06 -8.58 4.95
C GLN A 9 2.55 -7.36 4.17
N ALA A 10 2.00 -7.54 2.97
CA ALA A 10 1.49 -6.44 2.14
C ALA A 10 0.31 -5.68 2.79
N LEU A 11 -0.54 -6.36 3.56
CA LEU A 11 -1.63 -5.72 4.29
C LEU A 11 -1.19 -5.27 5.69
N LEU A 12 -0.34 -6.06 6.35
CA LEU A 12 0.16 -5.73 7.68
C LEU A 12 1.02 -4.46 7.69
N ALA A 13 1.72 -4.17 6.59
CA ALA A 13 2.56 -2.98 6.46
C ALA A 13 1.76 -1.67 6.27
N LEU A 14 0.44 -1.72 6.06
CA LEU A 14 -0.37 -0.51 5.87
C LEU A 14 -0.65 0.18 7.20
N ASP A 15 0.19 1.15 7.57
CA ASP A 15 0.01 1.93 8.79
C ASP A 15 -1.19 2.90 8.74
N ALA A 16 -1.51 3.50 9.89
CA ALA A 16 -2.65 4.41 10.03
C ALA A 16 -2.56 5.65 9.11
N ASP A 17 -1.34 6.16 8.88
CA ASP A 17 -1.10 7.30 8.01
C ASP A 17 -1.35 6.92 6.54
N THR A 18 -0.84 5.77 6.11
CA THR A 18 -1.07 5.19 4.78
C THR A 18 -2.56 4.95 4.55
N LEU A 19 -3.27 4.35 5.52
CA LEU A 19 -4.71 4.14 5.43
C LEU A 19 -5.49 5.46 5.40
N THR A 20 -5.04 6.46 6.15
CA THR A 20 -5.65 7.80 6.16
C THR A 20 -5.47 8.51 4.83
N GLU A 21 -4.27 8.45 4.24
CA GLU A 21 -3.97 9.06 2.93
C GLU A 21 -4.79 8.39 1.81
N LEU A 22 -4.89 7.06 1.84
CA LEU A 22 -5.52 6.31 0.75
C LEU A 22 -7.05 6.27 0.83
N ALA A 23 -7.61 6.11 2.03
CA ALA A 23 -9.05 5.97 2.25
C ALA A 23 -9.72 7.23 2.80
N GLY A 24 -8.96 8.13 3.43
CA GLY A 24 -9.48 9.28 4.16
C GLY A 24 -9.80 8.96 5.63
N ALA A 25 -9.51 9.94 6.50
CA ALA A 25 -9.68 9.83 7.95
C ALA A 25 -11.11 9.43 8.40
N GLY A 26 -12.13 9.81 7.62
CA GLY A 26 -13.53 9.45 7.92
C GLY A 26 -13.84 7.96 7.71
N LEU A 27 -13.16 7.29 6.77
CA LEU A 27 -13.29 5.85 6.59
C LEU A 27 -12.48 5.09 7.65
N LEU A 28 -11.26 5.54 7.95
CA LEU A 28 -10.44 4.94 9.00
C LEU A 28 -11.12 4.96 10.36
N ARG A 29 -11.64 6.12 10.80
CA ARG A 29 -12.38 6.24 12.06
C ARG A 29 -13.61 5.34 12.13
N ARG A 30 -14.33 5.18 11.01
CA ARG A 30 -15.48 4.27 10.96
C ARG A 30 -15.05 2.81 11.05
N GLY A 31 -13.97 2.42 10.38
CA GLY A 31 -13.42 1.06 10.48
C GLY A 31 -12.93 0.72 11.89
N LEU A 32 -12.20 1.64 12.53
CA LEU A 32 -11.77 1.51 13.93
C LEU A 32 -12.96 1.31 14.87
N LYS A 33 -14.02 2.09 14.69
CA LYS A 33 -15.23 1.97 15.50
C LYS A 33 -15.88 0.58 15.42
N GLU A 34 -15.91 -0.05 14.24
CA GLU A 34 -16.43 -1.42 14.09
C GLU A 34 -15.54 -2.43 14.85
N LEU A 35 -14.22 -2.24 14.80
CA LEU A 35 -13.26 -3.10 15.49
C LEU A 35 -13.39 -2.98 17.02
N GLU A 36 -13.42 -1.75 17.54
CA GLU A 36 -13.58 -1.45 18.98
C GLU A 36 -14.91 -1.96 19.53
N ALA A 37 -15.97 -1.94 18.71
CA ALA A 37 -17.27 -2.47 19.06
C ALA A 37 -17.34 -4.01 19.02
N GLY A 38 -16.27 -4.70 18.63
CA GLY A 38 -16.25 -6.16 18.44
C GLY A 38 -17.13 -6.64 17.29
N GLN A 39 -17.43 -5.76 16.32
CA GLN A 39 -18.32 -6.03 15.18
C GLN A 39 -17.57 -6.51 13.93
N VAL A 40 -16.27 -6.79 14.06
CA VAL A 40 -15.44 -7.40 13.02
C VAL A 40 -15.25 -8.87 13.38
N LEU A 41 -16.10 -9.73 12.84
CA LEU A 41 -16.12 -11.15 13.15
C LEU A 41 -15.26 -11.91 12.13
N PRO A 42 -14.37 -12.84 12.56
CA PRO A 42 -13.66 -13.69 11.62
C PRO A 42 -14.62 -14.66 10.94
N GLY A 43 -14.39 -14.93 9.65
CA GLY A 43 -15.12 -15.92 8.87
C GLY A 43 -14.56 -17.33 9.01
N GLU A 44 -15.02 -18.23 8.14
CA GLU A 44 -14.59 -19.63 8.11
C GLU A 44 -13.23 -19.81 7.42
N GLU A 45 -12.95 -18.99 6.41
CA GLU A 45 -11.71 -19.03 5.63
C GLU A 45 -10.68 -18.00 6.14
N ASP A 46 -9.38 -18.28 5.93
CA ASP A 46 -8.33 -17.32 6.31
C ASP A 46 -8.49 -16.01 5.51
N GLY A 47 -8.30 -14.88 6.20
CA GLY A 47 -8.54 -13.56 5.65
C GLY A 47 -10.01 -13.19 5.42
N GLN A 48 -10.98 -14.05 5.78
CA GLN A 48 -12.40 -13.74 5.69
C GLN A 48 -12.89 -13.03 6.96
N PHE A 49 -13.70 -11.98 6.78
CA PHE A 49 -14.33 -11.24 7.87
C PHE A 49 -15.78 -10.87 7.54
N GLU A 50 -16.61 -10.75 8.57
CA GLU A 50 -17.93 -10.14 8.51
C GLU A 50 -17.92 -8.82 9.29
N VAL A 51 -18.37 -7.74 8.64
CA VAL A 51 -18.43 -6.40 9.22
C VAL A 51 -19.73 -5.75 8.76
N ASP A 52 -20.60 -5.38 9.70
CA ASP A 52 -21.89 -4.72 9.41
C ASP A 52 -22.73 -5.47 8.35
N GLY A 53 -22.79 -6.81 8.48
CA GLY A 53 -23.48 -7.69 7.54
C GLY A 53 -22.85 -7.78 6.14
N GLN A 54 -21.65 -7.22 5.93
CA GLN A 54 -20.90 -7.33 4.70
C GLN A 54 -19.76 -8.32 4.83
N ARG A 55 -19.58 -9.15 3.80
CA ARG A 55 -18.47 -10.10 3.71
C ARG A 55 -17.25 -9.41 3.11
N VAL A 56 -16.12 -9.51 3.80
CA VAL A 56 -14.82 -9.07 3.33
C VAL A 56 -13.93 -10.29 3.17
N GLN A 57 -13.25 -10.38 2.02
CA GLN A 57 -12.19 -11.33 1.78
C GLN A 57 -10.89 -10.57 1.57
N LEU A 58 -9.99 -10.64 2.53
CA LEU A 58 -8.61 -10.18 2.35
C LEU A 58 -7.83 -11.22 1.55
N ASP A 59 -6.81 -10.74 0.85
CA ASP A 59 -5.92 -11.58 0.05
C ASP A 59 -4.47 -11.25 0.42
N PRO A 60 -3.62 -12.26 0.63
CA PRO A 60 -2.23 -12.07 1.05
C PRO A 60 -1.40 -11.36 -0.03
N ARG A 61 -1.84 -11.37 -1.30
CA ARG A 61 -1.29 -10.56 -2.39
C ARG A 61 -1.58 -9.06 -2.23
N GLY A 62 -2.22 -8.62 -1.15
CA GLY A 62 -2.39 -7.22 -0.81
C GLY A 62 -3.73 -6.61 -1.22
N TRP A 63 -3.84 -5.29 -1.04
CA TRP A 63 -5.12 -4.57 -1.13
C TRP A 63 -5.83 -4.74 -2.48
N ALA A 64 -5.10 -4.72 -3.61
CA ALA A 64 -5.72 -4.80 -4.93
C ALA A 64 -6.51 -6.10 -5.15
N HIS A 65 -6.21 -7.15 -4.39
CA HIS A 65 -6.86 -8.45 -4.47
C HIS A 65 -7.96 -8.66 -3.42
N ALA A 66 -8.04 -7.78 -2.41
CA ALA A 66 -9.09 -7.85 -1.40
C ALA A 66 -10.45 -7.45 -1.96
N ARG A 67 -11.51 -8.16 -1.53
CA ARG A 67 -12.88 -8.01 -2.01
C ARG A 67 -13.81 -7.71 -0.85
N CYS A 68 -14.88 -6.97 -1.13
CA CYS A 68 -15.98 -6.77 -0.20
C CYS A 68 -17.30 -6.85 -0.96
N SER A 69 -18.34 -7.38 -0.33
CA SER A 69 -19.69 -7.44 -0.89
C SER A 69 -20.39 -6.09 -0.99
N CYS A 70 -19.87 -5.04 -0.35
CA CYS A 70 -20.48 -3.71 -0.39
C CYS A 70 -20.31 -3.03 -1.76
N PRO A 71 -21.19 -2.09 -2.14
CA PRO A 71 -21.15 -1.44 -3.47
C PRO A 71 -20.01 -0.42 -3.65
N ALA A 72 -19.19 -0.18 -2.62
CA ALA A 72 -18.10 0.78 -2.71
C ALA A 72 -17.03 0.29 -3.71
N PRO A 73 -16.60 1.13 -4.68
CA PRO A 73 -15.74 0.69 -5.77
C PRO A 73 -14.28 0.42 -5.35
N HIS A 74 -13.83 1.07 -4.28
CA HIS A 74 -12.42 1.03 -3.84
C HIS A 74 -12.35 0.87 -2.33
N TRP A 75 -12.17 1.96 -1.59
CA TRP A 75 -12.08 1.96 -0.13
C TRP A 75 -13.47 1.97 0.51
N CYS A 76 -13.63 1.18 1.56
CA CYS A 76 -14.84 1.15 2.38
C CYS A 76 -14.48 0.85 3.82
N LYS A 77 -15.40 1.18 4.74
CA LYS A 77 -15.18 0.95 6.17
C LYS A 77 -14.95 -0.53 6.49
N HIS A 78 -15.60 -1.45 5.77
CA HIS A 78 -15.53 -2.89 6.02
C HIS A 78 -14.14 -3.46 5.73
N ARG A 79 -13.56 -3.12 4.56
CA ARG A 79 -12.21 -3.59 4.21
C ARG A 79 -11.14 -3.01 5.13
N ILE A 80 -11.31 -1.76 5.55
CA ILE A 80 -10.40 -1.14 6.54
C ILE A 80 -10.52 -1.85 7.89
N ALA A 81 -11.74 -2.07 8.38
CA ALA A 81 -11.98 -2.78 9.63
C ALA A 81 -11.37 -4.19 9.61
N ALA A 82 -11.49 -4.91 8.49
CA ALA A 82 -10.86 -6.21 8.30
C ALA A 82 -9.32 -6.15 8.32
N ILE A 83 -8.70 -5.15 7.68
CA ILE A 83 -7.23 -4.94 7.76
C ILE A 83 -6.80 -4.69 9.19
N LEU A 84 -7.51 -3.81 9.91
CA LEU A 84 -7.20 -3.49 11.30
C LEU A 84 -7.36 -4.74 12.20
N ALA A 85 -8.38 -5.58 11.96
CA ALA A 85 -8.53 -6.85 12.66
C ALA A 85 -7.39 -7.83 12.34
N LEU A 86 -6.96 -7.92 11.08
CA LEU A 86 -5.79 -8.72 10.69
C LEU A 86 -4.51 -8.24 11.39
N GLN A 87 -4.30 -6.93 11.49
CA GLN A 87 -3.18 -6.32 12.20
C GLN A 87 -3.23 -6.64 13.69
N GLN A 88 -4.39 -6.48 14.33
CA GLN A 88 -4.58 -6.80 15.75
C GLN A 88 -4.33 -8.29 16.04
N GLN A 89 -4.80 -9.19 15.18
CA GLN A 89 -4.54 -10.63 15.30
C GLN A 89 -3.04 -10.95 15.19
N ALA A 90 -2.32 -10.27 14.28
CA ALA A 90 -0.88 -10.46 14.11
C ALA A 90 -0.06 -9.92 15.31
N GLU A 91 -0.54 -8.87 15.99
CA GLU A 91 0.05 -8.35 17.23
C GLU A 91 -0.20 -9.29 18.41
N GLN A 92 -1.43 -9.78 18.58
CA GLN A 92 -1.79 -10.72 19.65
C GLN A 92 -1.08 -12.09 19.50
N ALA A 93 -0.76 -12.47 18.27
CA ALA A 93 0.01 -13.67 17.96
C ALA A 93 1.52 -13.51 18.18
N GLN A 94 2.02 -12.37 18.67
CA GLN A 94 3.39 -12.28 19.14
C GLN A 94 3.48 -12.89 20.53
N PRO A 95 4.43 -13.81 20.80
CA PRO A 95 4.69 -14.22 22.17
C PRO A 95 5.14 -12.99 22.94
N VAL A 96 4.30 -12.51 23.85
CA VAL A 96 4.75 -11.61 24.92
C VAL A 96 5.83 -12.40 25.64
N ALA A 97 7.07 -11.96 25.55
CA ALA A 97 8.13 -12.44 26.43
C ALA A 97 7.75 -11.99 27.84
N ILE A 98 6.97 -12.82 28.53
CA ILE A 98 6.69 -12.65 29.95
C ILE A 98 8.02 -12.99 30.63
N ALA A 99 8.82 -11.95 30.93
CA ALA A 99 9.86 -12.10 31.93
C ALA A 99 9.17 -12.58 33.22
N PRO A 100 9.63 -13.67 33.86
CA PRO A 100 9.02 -14.15 35.09
C PRO A 100 9.04 -13.02 36.11
N VAL A 101 7.86 -12.60 36.56
CA VAL A 101 7.74 -11.75 37.74
C VAL A 101 7.97 -12.70 38.92
N GLU A 102 9.18 -12.69 39.47
CA GLU A 102 9.47 -13.37 40.73
C GLU A 102 8.62 -12.71 41.83
N VAL A 103 7.60 -13.44 42.27
CA VAL A 103 6.84 -13.13 43.47
C VAL A 103 7.68 -13.53 44.69
N ASP A 104 8.56 -12.64 45.13
CA ASP A 104 9.15 -12.75 46.46
C ASP A 104 8.31 -11.97 47.48
N SER A 105 7.95 -12.66 48.55
CA SER A 105 7.14 -12.15 49.65
C SER A 105 8.05 -11.55 50.73
N ALA A 106 8.06 -10.22 50.89
CA ALA A 106 8.36 -9.52 52.15
C ALA A 106 8.11 -8.00 52.06
N GLU A 107 7.38 -7.42 53.01
CA GLU A 107 7.15 -5.96 53.20
C GLU A 107 8.35 -5.24 53.89
N PRO A 108 8.33 -3.90 54.19
CA PRO A 108 8.71 -2.80 53.28
C PRO A 108 9.73 -1.76 53.87
N ASP A 109 10.08 -0.75 53.05
CA ASP A 109 10.60 0.61 53.35
C ASP A 109 12.14 0.89 53.48
N PRO A 110 12.64 2.13 53.22
CA PRO A 110 12.79 2.74 51.89
C PRO A 110 14.17 3.43 51.69
N VAL A 111 14.68 3.61 50.46
CA VAL A 111 15.46 4.82 50.10
C VAL A 111 15.75 4.88 48.60
N MET A 112 15.57 6.08 48.07
CA MET A 112 15.80 6.48 46.69
C MET A 112 17.28 6.47 46.31
N ALA A 113 17.60 5.98 45.11
CA ALA A 113 18.61 6.58 44.25
C ALA A 113 18.42 6.10 42.81
N ASN A 114 18.20 7.08 41.93
CA ASN A 114 18.13 6.96 40.47
C ASN A 114 19.16 5.99 39.88
N ALA A 115 18.67 5.02 39.12
CA ALA A 115 19.38 4.50 37.96
C ALA A 115 18.36 4.37 36.83
N ILE A 116 18.39 5.33 35.92
CA ILE A 116 17.74 5.23 34.61
C ILE A 116 18.47 4.09 33.89
N PRO A 117 17.84 2.95 33.56
CA PRO A 117 18.42 2.11 32.54
C PRO A 117 18.11 2.79 31.21
N THR A 118 19.12 3.40 30.61
CA THR A 118 19.13 3.67 29.17
C THR A 118 19.11 2.32 28.47
N GLY A 119 17.92 1.72 28.40
CA GLY A 119 17.59 0.67 27.46
C GLY A 119 17.54 1.31 26.08
N SER A 120 18.72 1.57 25.52
CA SER A 120 18.89 1.76 24.08
C SER A 120 18.56 0.44 23.41
N SER A 121 17.25 0.16 23.28
CA SER A 121 16.75 -0.84 22.37
C SER A 121 17.01 -0.30 20.97
N ALA A 122 18.12 -0.73 20.38
CA ALA A 122 18.37 -0.58 18.96
C ALA A 122 17.26 -1.32 18.22
N ALA A 123 16.27 -0.54 17.74
CA ALA A 123 15.23 -1.00 16.84
C ALA A 123 15.85 -1.49 15.50
N PRO A 124 15.19 -2.42 14.79
CA PRO A 124 15.75 -3.08 13.62
C PRO A 124 15.69 -2.15 12.40
N ALA A 125 16.71 -1.33 12.18
CA ALA A 125 16.79 -0.41 11.04
C ALA A 125 17.08 -1.09 9.68
N SER A 126 17.22 -2.42 9.64
CA SER A 126 17.62 -3.18 8.44
C SER A 126 16.46 -3.71 7.59
N ASP A 127 15.22 -3.75 8.10
CA ASP A 127 14.07 -4.26 7.33
C ASP A 127 13.48 -3.22 6.37
N ASP A 128 13.53 -1.93 6.73
CA ASP A 128 12.88 -0.87 5.96
C ASP A 128 13.56 -0.61 4.60
N SER A 129 14.89 -0.61 4.54
CA SER A 129 15.64 -0.38 3.30
C SER A 129 15.46 -1.52 2.27
N ALA A 130 15.39 -2.77 2.74
CA ALA A 130 15.11 -3.92 1.89
C ALA A 130 13.66 -3.89 1.38
N ALA A 131 12.71 -3.55 2.26
CA ALA A 131 11.30 -3.39 1.90
C ALA A 131 11.08 -2.27 0.88
N GLU A 132 11.81 -1.16 1.02
CA GLU A 132 11.84 -0.03 0.07
C GLU A 132 12.38 -0.47 -1.29
N SER A 133 13.54 -1.11 -1.31
CA SER A 133 14.18 -1.59 -2.55
C SER A 133 13.27 -2.55 -3.32
N ALA A 134 12.58 -3.44 -2.61
CA ALA A 134 11.63 -4.37 -3.20
C ALA A 134 10.41 -3.66 -3.83
N LEU A 135 9.88 -2.61 -3.19
CA LEU A 135 8.76 -1.83 -3.74
C LEU A 135 9.15 -1.07 -5.01
N LEU A 136 10.32 -0.45 -5.01
CA LEU A 136 10.85 0.26 -6.18
C LEU A 136 11.12 -0.70 -7.34
N ALA A 137 11.69 -1.87 -7.06
CA ALA A 137 11.88 -2.93 -8.06
C ALA A 137 10.56 -3.39 -8.67
N GLU A 138 9.55 -3.64 -7.83
CA GLU A 138 8.20 -4.03 -8.26
C GLU A 138 7.58 -2.99 -9.22
N LEU A 139 7.66 -1.71 -8.86
CA LEU A 139 7.14 -0.62 -9.70
C LEU A 139 7.93 -0.48 -11.03
N ALA A 140 9.24 -0.72 -11.00
CA ALA A 140 10.10 -0.71 -12.18
C ALA A 140 9.79 -1.88 -13.14
N GLU A 141 9.37 -3.02 -12.60
CA GLU A 141 9.07 -4.23 -13.38
C GLU A 141 7.70 -4.22 -14.06
N LEU A 142 6.78 -3.36 -13.65
CA LEU A 142 5.47 -3.22 -14.29
C LEU A 142 5.61 -3.02 -15.82
N ASP A 143 4.87 -3.80 -16.62
CA ASP A 143 4.95 -3.74 -18.08
C ASP A 143 4.28 -2.46 -18.64
N PRO A 144 5.03 -1.56 -19.33
CA PRO A 144 4.49 -0.33 -19.89
C PRO A 144 3.37 -0.58 -20.90
N LEU A 145 3.44 -1.65 -21.70
CA LEU A 145 2.41 -1.98 -22.68
C LEU A 145 1.14 -2.46 -21.98
N HIS A 146 1.27 -3.26 -20.92
CA HIS A 146 0.13 -3.63 -20.08
C HIS A 146 -0.51 -2.40 -19.42
N CYS A 147 0.28 -1.48 -18.86
CA CYS A 147 -0.23 -0.24 -18.27
C CYS A 147 -0.99 0.62 -19.30
N LEU A 148 -0.48 0.74 -20.53
CA LEU A 148 -1.21 1.42 -21.62
C LEU A 148 -2.54 0.75 -21.91
N ARG A 149 -2.58 -0.59 -21.96
CA ARG A 149 -3.83 -1.36 -22.18
C ARG A 149 -4.85 -1.10 -21.08
N LEU A 150 -4.44 -1.15 -19.82
CA LEU A 150 -5.33 -0.91 -18.69
C LEU A 150 -5.80 0.54 -18.58
N ALA A 151 -4.96 1.51 -18.92
CA ALA A 151 -5.30 2.94 -18.87
C ALA A 151 -6.37 3.34 -19.90
N GLY A 152 -6.41 2.65 -21.04
CA GLY A 152 -7.34 2.94 -22.13
C GLY A 152 -6.96 4.16 -22.98
N SER A 153 -7.63 4.35 -24.11
CA SER A 153 -7.27 5.34 -25.14
C SER A 153 -7.31 6.79 -24.65
N ALA A 154 -8.32 7.17 -23.86
CA ALA A 154 -8.46 8.54 -23.35
C ALA A 154 -7.29 8.95 -22.44
N ALA A 155 -6.81 8.03 -21.58
CA ALA A 155 -5.64 8.28 -20.74
C ALA A 155 -4.37 8.42 -21.57
N ARG A 156 -4.18 7.55 -22.59
CA ARG A 156 -3.04 7.62 -23.52
C ARG A 156 -2.99 8.95 -24.26
N GLN A 157 -4.12 9.42 -24.79
CA GLN A 157 -4.20 10.70 -25.49
C GLN A 157 -3.80 11.89 -24.62
N ARG A 158 -4.11 11.83 -23.31
CA ARG A 158 -3.77 12.90 -22.36
C ARG A 158 -2.31 12.86 -21.89
N LEU A 159 -1.65 11.71 -22.01
CA LEU A 159 -0.32 11.47 -21.43
C LEU A 159 0.74 12.49 -21.89
N PRO A 160 0.91 12.81 -23.19
CA PRO A 160 1.94 13.77 -23.61
C PRO A 160 1.75 15.16 -23.00
N ARG A 161 0.50 15.62 -22.91
CA ARG A 161 0.15 16.90 -22.28
C ARG A 161 0.46 16.89 -20.79
N LEU A 162 0.19 15.79 -20.09
CA LEU A 162 0.54 15.68 -18.66
C LEU A 162 2.05 15.64 -18.45
N LEU A 163 2.79 14.87 -19.26
CA LEU A 163 4.24 14.79 -19.16
C LEU A 163 4.93 16.13 -19.46
N ALA A 164 4.36 16.97 -20.33
CA ALA A 164 4.87 18.31 -20.59
C ALA A 164 4.65 19.31 -19.43
N GLN A 165 3.76 18.99 -18.49
CA GLN A 165 3.49 19.79 -17.28
C GLN A 165 4.25 19.28 -16.05
N ILE A 166 4.95 18.15 -16.16
CA ILE A 166 5.70 17.57 -15.04
C ILE A 166 7.13 18.11 -15.10
N ASP A 167 7.48 18.95 -14.14
CA ASP A 167 8.81 19.55 -14.02
C ASP A 167 9.81 18.63 -13.28
N GLY A 168 9.26 17.73 -12.47
CA GLY A 168 10.02 16.79 -11.65
C GLY A 168 9.14 15.71 -11.09
N VAL A 169 9.75 14.58 -10.74
CA VAL A 169 9.09 13.51 -10.01
C VAL A 169 9.92 13.17 -8.79
N ARG A 170 9.25 13.11 -7.64
CA ARG A 170 9.81 12.62 -6.39
C ARG A 170 8.96 11.46 -5.91
N TRP A 171 9.57 10.55 -5.16
CA TRP A 171 8.81 9.55 -4.44
C TRP A 171 9.26 9.45 -2.99
N VAL A 172 8.29 9.11 -2.15
CA VAL A 172 8.50 8.87 -0.72
C VAL A 172 7.99 7.47 -0.42
N VAL A 173 8.86 6.63 0.12
CA VAL A 173 8.50 5.28 0.51
C VAL A 173 7.94 5.29 1.93
N ARG A 174 6.91 4.48 2.12
CA ARG A 174 6.23 4.23 3.39
C ARG A 174 6.09 2.73 3.58
N PRO A 175 5.87 2.25 4.82
CA PRO A 175 5.50 0.86 5.05
C PRO A 175 4.34 0.45 4.13
N GLY A 176 4.59 -0.57 3.29
CA GLY A 176 3.58 -1.14 2.38
C GLY A 176 3.14 -0.26 1.19
N SER A 177 3.63 0.97 1.06
CA SER A 177 3.20 1.88 0.00
C SER A 177 4.31 2.82 -0.50
N LEU A 178 4.13 3.34 -1.71
CA LEU A 178 5.03 4.31 -2.33
C LEU A 178 4.21 5.50 -2.83
N ARG A 179 4.58 6.70 -2.40
CA ARG A 179 3.94 7.96 -2.81
C ARG A 179 4.75 8.59 -3.94
N ILE A 180 4.13 8.88 -5.08
CA ILE A 180 4.75 9.56 -6.22
C ILE A 180 4.18 10.97 -6.31
N GLU A 181 5.03 11.97 -6.16
CA GLU A 181 4.70 13.39 -6.29
C GLU A 181 5.07 13.87 -7.69
N LEU A 182 4.10 14.49 -8.37
CA LEU A 182 4.28 15.04 -9.71
C LEU A 182 4.40 16.57 -9.61
N ASP A 183 5.63 17.07 -9.54
CA ASP A 183 5.89 18.51 -9.49
C ASP A 183 5.34 19.17 -10.78
N GLY A 184 4.68 20.31 -10.64
CA GLY A 184 4.01 21.03 -11.74
C GLY A 184 2.54 20.64 -11.97
N LEU A 185 2.09 19.48 -11.48
CA LEU A 185 0.67 19.09 -11.51
C LEU A 185 -0.04 19.23 -10.15
N GLU A 186 0.69 19.43 -9.05
CA GLU A 186 0.15 19.42 -7.67
C GLU A 186 -0.63 18.13 -7.32
N GLN A 187 -0.33 17.03 -8.02
CA GLN A 187 -1.00 15.75 -7.86
C GLN A 187 -0.06 14.71 -7.26
N VAL A 188 -0.66 13.83 -6.46
CA VAL A 188 0.02 12.69 -5.84
C VAL A 188 -0.62 11.39 -6.31
N VAL A 189 0.23 10.41 -6.61
CA VAL A 189 -0.19 9.05 -6.96
C VAL A 189 0.47 8.07 -6.00
N SER A 190 -0.32 7.37 -5.21
CA SER A 190 0.15 6.35 -4.29
C SER A 190 0.10 4.97 -4.96
N TYR A 191 1.07 4.11 -4.65
CA TYR A 191 1.18 2.72 -5.10
C TYR A 191 1.20 1.79 -3.89
N LEU A 192 0.42 0.72 -3.94
CA LEU A 192 0.38 -0.31 -2.90
C LEU A 192 1.17 -1.54 -3.32
N ARG A 193 1.94 -2.10 -2.38
CA ARG A 193 2.70 -3.35 -2.57
C ARG A 193 1.81 -4.44 -3.17
N HIS A 194 2.35 -5.16 -4.16
CA HIS A 194 1.70 -6.24 -4.90
C HIS A 194 0.40 -5.85 -5.62
N GLY A 195 0.15 -4.54 -5.76
CA GLY A 195 -1.11 -4.06 -6.31
C GLY A 195 -1.13 -3.89 -7.82
N GLY A 196 0.05 -3.81 -8.47
CA GLY A 196 0.14 -3.48 -9.89
C GLY A 196 -0.66 -2.22 -10.25
N TRP A 197 -1.23 -2.18 -11.46
CA TRP A 197 -2.05 -1.04 -11.89
C TRP A 197 -3.24 -0.75 -10.97
N ALA A 198 -3.90 -1.79 -10.44
CA ALA A 198 -5.06 -1.65 -9.57
C ALA A 198 -4.70 -1.11 -8.18
N GLY A 199 -3.46 -1.34 -7.74
CA GLY A 199 -2.91 -0.81 -6.49
C GLY A 199 -2.51 0.66 -6.55
N MET A 200 -2.54 1.28 -7.73
CA MET A 200 -2.30 2.72 -7.84
C MET A 200 -3.56 3.51 -7.48
N HIS A 201 -3.43 4.57 -6.70
CA HIS A 201 -4.52 5.43 -6.25
C HIS A 201 -4.13 6.92 -6.36
N CYS A 202 -5.08 7.75 -6.76
CA CYS A 202 -4.96 9.22 -6.76
C CYS A 202 -6.36 9.83 -6.74
N GLU A 203 -6.45 11.10 -6.37
CA GLU A 203 -7.72 11.81 -6.35
C GLU A 203 -8.26 12.13 -7.76
N GLY A 204 -9.57 12.32 -7.85
CA GLY A 204 -10.27 12.70 -9.08
C GLY A 204 -11.18 11.63 -9.67
N SER A 205 -11.73 11.88 -10.87
CA SER A 205 -12.60 10.95 -11.57
C SER A 205 -11.83 9.76 -12.15
N ALA A 206 -12.50 8.62 -12.40
CA ALA A 206 -11.86 7.42 -12.94
C ALA A 206 -11.05 7.68 -14.23
N SER A 207 -11.55 8.54 -15.13
CA SER A 207 -10.83 8.93 -16.35
C SER A 207 -9.59 9.77 -16.04
N SER A 208 -9.69 10.70 -15.07
CA SER A 208 -8.55 11.50 -14.62
C SER A 208 -7.50 10.65 -13.94
N GLN A 209 -7.93 9.72 -13.07
CA GLN A 209 -7.06 8.80 -12.36
C GLN A 209 -6.25 7.93 -13.32
N ALA A 210 -6.86 7.36 -14.36
CA ALA A 210 -6.14 6.55 -15.33
C ALA A 210 -5.02 7.34 -16.03
N ALA A 211 -5.27 8.60 -16.38
CA ALA A 211 -4.26 9.46 -17.00
C ALA A 211 -3.13 9.84 -16.03
N LEU A 212 -3.45 10.14 -14.77
CA LEU A 212 -2.46 10.48 -13.73
C LEU A 212 -1.61 9.29 -13.33
N LYS A 213 -2.20 8.10 -13.13
CA LYS A 213 -1.46 6.85 -12.88
C LYS A 213 -0.46 6.57 -13.99
N LEU A 214 -0.90 6.72 -15.24
CA LEU A 214 -0.03 6.54 -16.40
C LEU A 214 1.10 7.56 -16.43
N ALA A 215 0.80 8.84 -16.17
CA ALA A 215 1.80 9.90 -16.12
C ALA A 215 2.84 9.66 -15.02
N ALA A 216 2.42 9.21 -13.84
CA ALA A 216 3.31 8.88 -12.74
C ALA A 216 4.28 7.74 -13.09
N LEU A 217 3.78 6.64 -13.67
CA LEU A 217 4.64 5.54 -14.12
C LEU A 217 5.61 5.99 -15.22
N TRP A 218 5.14 6.78 -16.19
CA TRP A 218 5.99 7.30 -17.26
C TRP A 218 7.10 8.20 -16.72
N ALA A 219 6.78 9.12 -15.82
CA ALA A 219 7.75 10.01 -15.20
C ALA A 219 8.78 9.20 -14.38
N PHE A 220 8.30 8.26 -13.56
CA PHE A 220 9.13 7.35 -12.78
C PHE A 220 10.11 6.57 -13.67
N TRP A 221 9.62 5.90 -14.71
CA TRP A 221 10.46 5.10 -15.60
C TRP A 221 11.45 5.95 -16.41
N ARG A 222 11.07 7.16 -16.84
CA ARG A 222 11.99 8.09 -17.51
C ARG A 222 13.15 8.49 -16.60
N GLN A 223 12.85 8.82 -15.34
CA GLN A 223 13.88 9.20 -14.38
C GLN A 223 14.83 8.01 -14.06
N ASN A 224 14.31 6.79 -14.07
CA ASN A 224 15.09 5.56 -13.88
C ASN A 224 15.75 5.03 -15.17
N GLY A 225 15.77 5.81 -16.26
CA GLY A 225 16.48 5.48 -17.50
C GLY A 225 15.89 4.32 -18.30
N ARG A 226 14.64 3.93 -18.05
CA ARG A 226 13.99 2.83 -18.77
C ARG A 226 13.57 3.29 -20.18
N PRO A 227 13.86 2.52 -21.24
CA PRO A 227 13.32 2.80 -22.57
C PRO A 227 11.80 2.57 -22.56
N LEU A 228 11.04 3.56 -23.04
CA LEU A 228 9.58 3.52 -23.04
C LEU A 228 9.02 3.40 -24.46
N PRO A 229 7.96 2.59 -24.66
CA PRO A 229 7.28 2.51 -25.94
C PRO A 229 6.57 3.84 -26.25
N ASP A 230 6.26 4.06 -27.53
CA ASP A 230 5.40 5.17 -27.91
C ASP A 230 4.02 5.01 -27.27
N SER A 231 3.68 5.98 -26.42
CA SER A 231 2.40 6.05 -25.71
C SER A 231 1.18 6.14 -26.63
N GLN A 232 1.36 6.57 -27.88
CA GLN A 232 0.29 6.72 -28.88
C GLN A 232 0.23 5.58 -29.90
N ALA A 233 1.22 4.68 -29.93
CA ALA A 233 1.25 3.60 -30.90
C ALA A 233 -0.04 2.77 -30.83
N ARG A 234 -0.70 2.60 -31.98
CA ARG A 234 -1.88 1.72 -32.06
C ARG A 234 -1.41 0.28 -31.98
N PRO A 235 -2.18 -0.62 -31.33
CA PRO A 235 -1.90 -2.04 -31.39
C PRO A 235 -2.03 -2.50 -32.86
N GLY A 236 -0.89 -2.66 -33.55
CA GLY A 236 -0.82 -3.01 -34.97
C GLY A 236 0.24 -2.28 -35.79
N ASP A 237 0.77 -1.12 -35.34
CA ASP A 237 1.74 -0.33 -36.11
C ASP A 237 3.18 -0.89 -36.10
N GLY A 238 3.40 -2.05 -35.47
CA GLY A 238 4.69 -2.71 -35.37
C GLY A 238 4.97 -3.70 -36.50
N ALA A 239 5.04 -3.25 -37.76
CA ALA A 239 5.70 -3.99 -38.85
C ALA A 239 5.95 -3.11 -40.09
N VAL A 240 6.91 -2.19 -40.02
CA VAL A 240 7.74 -1.84 -41.19
C VAL A 240 9.18 -1.67 -40.72
N ALA A 241 9.86 -2.81 -40.56
CA ALA A 241 11.31 -2.81 -40.54
C ALA A 241 11.79 -2.38 -41.92
N SER A 242 12.36 -1.18 -41.98
CA SER A 242 13.10 -0.68 -43.14
C SER A 242 14.13 -1.71 -43.56
N THR A 243 13.99 -2.24 -44.77
CA THR A 243 15.05 -2.94 -45.49
C THR A 243 15.25 -2.20 -46.81
N GLU A 244 16.27 -1.35 -46.84
CA GLU A 244 17.05 -0.97 -48.03
C GLU A 244 18.51 -1.25 -47.62
N PRO A 245 19.42 -1.61 -48.56
CA PRO A 245 19.56 -1.01 -49.90
C PRO A 245 19.26 -1.93 -51.08
#